data_AF-A0A965EBA3-F1
#
_entry.id   AF-A0A965EBA3-F1
#
_cell.length_a   1.000
_cell.length_b   1.000
_cell.length_c   1.000
_cell.angle_alpha   90.00
_cell.angle_beta   90.00
_cell.angle_gamma   90.00
#
_symmetry.space_group_name_H-M   'P 1'
#
loop_
_entity.id
_entity.type
_entity.pdbx_description
1 polymer ?
#
loop_
_entity_poly.entity_id
_entity_poly.type
_entity_poly.pdbx_seq_one_letter_code
_entity_poly.pdbx_strand_id
1 'polypeptide(L)'
;MFQTPIREFDRTRFMLRRQYKWFDWSTDGCSAPIVGSEGRSFNFVAACRRHDFGYRNLKLLDQRYNCTDASPGSVCSVSSWTFGRFWNSTQRQRIDEQFNRDMLDNCATRLRSFRVRCEAWAYTYFKSVRAIGGP
;
A
#
# COMPACT_ATOMS: atom_id res chain seq x y z
N MET A 1 3.18 -10.30 0.13
CA MET A 1 3.36 -8.82 0.13
C MET A 1 4.48 -8.39 1.08
N PHE A 2 4.42 -8.68 2.38
CA PHE A 2 5.37 -8.14 3.37
C PHE A 2 6.69 -8.91 3.51
N GLN A 3 6.77 -10.13 2.96
CA GLN A 3 7.98 -10.97 3.01
C GLN A 3 9.01 -10.64 1.91
N THR A 4 8.66 -9.76 0.98
CA THR A 4 9.55 -9.34 -0.10
C THR A 4 10.19 -8.00 0.29
N PRO A 5 11.52 -7.84 0.22
CA PRO A 5 12.16 -6.54 0.42
C PRO A 5 11.58 -5.47 -0.52
N ILE A 6 11.43 -4.23 -0.05
CA ILE A 6 10.76 -3.16 -0.83
C ILE A 6 11.42 -2.92 -2.20
N ARG A 7 12.75 -3.00 -2.25
CA ARG A 7 13.52 -2.83 -3.50
C ARG A 7 13.23 -3.95 -4.51
N GLU A 8 13.08 -5.17 -4.03
CA GLU A 8 12.77 -6.32 -4.87
C GLU A 8 11.32 -6.25 -5.37
N PHE A 9 10.39 -5.87 -4.50
CA PHE A 9 9.00 -5.64 -4.87
C PHE A 9 8.89 -4.60 -6.01
N ASP A 10 9.53 -3.44 -5.86
CA ASP A 10 9.43 -2.37 -6.87
C ASP A 10 10.14 -2.76 -8.18
N ARG A 11 11.32 -3.40 -8.11
CA ARG A 11 12.06 -3.87 -9.29
C ARG A 11 11.28 -4.92 -10.09
N THR A 12 10.65 -5.87 -9.41
CA THR A 12 9.95 -6.99 -10.07
C THR A 12 8.51 -6.68 -10.44
N ARG A 13 7.94 -5.56 -9.96
CA ARG A 13 6.54 -5.16 -10.17
C ARG A 13 6.07 -5.26 -11.62
N PHE A 14 6.85 -4.81 -12.59
CA PHE A 14 6.44 -4.83 -14.00
C PHE A 14 6.29 -6.24 -14.56
N MET A 15 7.16 -7.17 -14.14
CA MET A 15 7.07 -8.58 -14.51
C MET A 15 5.88 -9.25 -13.82
N LEU A 16 5.76 -9.03 -12.50
CA LEU A 16 4.65 -9.57 -11.70
C LEU A 16 3.29 -9.07 -12.19
N ARG A 17 3.18 -7.82 -12.65
CA ARG A 17 1.96 -7.27 -13.27
C ARG A 17 1.54 -8.04 -14.52
N ARG A 18 2.49 -8.49 -15.34
CA ARG A 18 2.21 -9.27 -16.56
C ARG A 18 1.80 -10.70 -16.21
N GLN A 19 2.43 -11.28 -15.20
CA GLN A 19 2.19 -12.65 -14.75
C GLN A 19 0.88 -12.80 -13.98
N TYR A 20 0.57 -11.85 -13.09
CA TYR A 20 -0.56 -11.91 -12.17
C TYR A 20 -1.56 -10.79 -12.45
N LYS A 21 -2.26 -10.91 -13.60
CA LYS A 21 -3.27 -9.93 -14.07
C LYS A 21 -4.51 -9.82 -13.17
N TRP A 22 -4.71 -10.79 -12.29
CA TRP A 22 -5.87 -10.82 -11.39
C TRP A 22 -5.73 -9.83 -10.22
N PHE A 23 -4.51 -9.39 -9.90
CA PHE A 23 -4.27 -8.32 -8.94
C PHE A 23 -4.43 -6.95 -9.59
N ASP A 24 -4.90 -5.98 -8.80
CA ASP A 24 -4.81 -4.56 -9.14
C ASP A 24 -3.40 -4.05 -8.84
N TRP A 25 -2.65 -3.72 -9.90
CA TRP A 25 -1.31 -3.15 -9.84
C TRP A 25 -1.30 -1.63 -10.07
N SER A 26 -2.47 -1.00 -10.23
CA SER A 26 -2.58 0.45 -10.38
C SER A 26 -2.09 1.17 -9.13
N THR A 27 -1.65 2.40 -9.31
CA THR A 27 -1.08 3.24 -8.26
C THR A 27 -1.34 4.69 -8.64
N ASP A 28 -1.80 5.47 -7.68
CA ASP A 28 -1.89 6.93 -7.72
C ASP A 28 -0.70 7.56 -7.00
N GLY A 29 0.22 6.74 -6.47
CA GLY A 29 1.44 7.18 -5.82
C GLY A 29 1.13 7.63 -4.39
N CYS A 30 1.92 8.58 -3.89
CA CYS A 30 1.66 9.09 -2.55
C CYS A 30 0.55 10.15 -2.60
N SER A 31 -0.68 9.73 -2.34
CA SER A 31 -1.86 10.61 -2.29
C SER A 31 -1.92 11.48 -1.03
N ALA A 32 -1.24 11.06 0.04
CA ALA A 32 -1.13 11.83 1.27
C ALA A 32 0.24 11.66 1.95
N PRO A 33 0.82 12.75 2.49
CA PRO A 33 0.42 14.16 2.31
C PRO A 33 0.62 14.66 0.86
N ILE A 34 -0.02 15.77 0.50
CA ILE A 34 0.02 16.37 -0.87
C ILE A 34 1.41 16.87 -1.33
N VAL A 35 2.46 16.61 -0.55
CA VAL A 35 3.85 16.98 -0.85
C VAL A 35 4.50 16.06 -1.90
N GLY A 36 3.76 15.08 -2.42
CA GLY A 36 4.19 14.18 -3.50
C GLY A 36 4.89 12.93 -2.99
N SER A 37 5.72 12.30 -3.82
CA SER A 37 6.43 11.05 -3.47
C SER A 37 7.94 11.22 -3.30
N GLU A 38 8.45 12.39 -3.64
CA GLU A 38 9.88 12.69 -3.69
C GLU A 38 10.12 14.08 -3.12
N GLY A 39 11.26 14.23 -2.47
CA GLY A 39 11.72 15.51 -1.94
C GLY A 39 13.23 15.50 -1.76
N ARG A 40 13.80 16.65 -1.42
CA ARG A 40 15.26 16.79 -1.27
C ARG A 40 15.89 15.77 -0.32
N SER A 41 15.13 15.29 0.68
CA SER A 41 15.61 14.33 1.68
C SER A 41 15.00 12.94 1.58
N PHE A 42 14.06 12.67 0.68
CA PHE A 42 13.32 11.39 0.65
C PHE A 42 12.87 10.98 -0.75
N ASN A 43 12.68 9.67 -0.96
CA ASN A 43 12.05 9.10 -2.15
C ASN A 43 11.23 7.89 -1.70
N PHE A 44 9.92 8.09 -1.60
CA PHE A 44 8.97 7.10 -1.09
C PHE A 44 8.11 6.47 -2.19
N VAL A 45 8.45 6.67 -3.46
CA VAL A 45 7.71 6.13 -4.61
C VAL A 45 7.47 4.62 -4.48
N ALA A 46 8.52 3.86 -4.16
CA ALA A 46 8.40 2.41 -3.99
C ALA A 46 7.46 2.04 -2.82
N ALA A 47 7.58 2.74 -1.69
CA ALA A 47 6.76 2.53 -0.51
C ALA A 47 5.27 2.79 -0.82
N CYS A 48 4.95 3.91 -1.49
CA CYS A 48 3.59 4.26 -1.86
C CYS A 48 2.99 3.27 -2.87
N ARG A 49 3.76 2.82 -3.87
CA ARG A 49 3.31 1.77 -4.80
C ARG A 49 2.94 0.48 -4.09
N ARG A 50 3.70 0.11 -3.06
CA ARG A 50 3.40 -1.09 -2.27
C ARG A 50 2.18 -0.89 -1.37
N HIS A 51 2.06 0.27 -0.74
CA HIS A 51 0.89 0.66 0.05
C HIS A 51 -0.40 0.58 -0.79
N ASP A 52 -0.41 1.19 -1.97
CA ASP A 52 -1.52 1.15 -2.93
C ASP A 52 -1.88 -0.29 -3.32
N PHE A 53 -0.87 -1.12 -3.63
CA PHE A 53 -1.08 -2.51 -3.96
C PHE A 53 -1.82 -3.26 -2.83
N GLY A 54 -1.45 -3.03 -1.57
CA GLY A 54 -2.15 -3.63 -0.43
C GLY A 54 -3.59 -3.15 -0.33
N TYR A 55 -3.81 -1.83 -0.36
CA TYR A 55 -5.13 -1.21 -0.24
C TYR A 55 -6.09 -1.69 -1.32
N ARG A 56 -5.65 -1.62 -2.58
CA ARG A 56 -6.47 -1.97 -3.74
C ARG A 56 -6.84 -3.45 -3.75
N ASN A 57 -5.88 -4.33 -3.48
CA ASN A 57 -6.14 -5.77 -3.58
C ASN A 57 -6.97 -6.33 -2.42
N LEU A 58 -6.87 -5.78 -1.20
CA LEU A 58 -7.77 -6.19 -0.12
C LEU A 58 -9.21 -5.71 -0.36
N LYS A 59 -9.40 -4.49 -0.87
CA LYS A 59 -10.72 -4.02 -1.32
C LYS A 59 -11.26 -4.88 -2.46
N LEU A 60 -10.41 -5.25 -3.41
CA LEU A 60 -10.77 -6.09 -4.54
C LEU A 60 -11.17 -7.52 -4.12
N LEU A 61 -10.54 -8.08 -3.09
CA LEU A 61 -10.94 -9.37 -2.53
C LEU A 61 -12.35 -9.32 -1.94
N ASP A 62 -12.68 -8.25 -1.20
CA ASP A 62 -14.03 -8.05 -0.69
C ASP A 62 -15.04 -7.88 -1.84
N GLN A 63 -14.73 -7.03 -2.82
CA GLN A 63 -15.59 -6.83 -3.99
C GLN A 63 -15.83 -8.11 -4.79
N ARG A 64 -14.88 -9.06 -4.79
CA ARG A 64 -15.00 -10.32 -5.54
C ARG A 64 -15.61 -11.46 -4.75
N TYR A 65 -15.45 -11.48 -3.42
CA TYR A 65 -15.71 -12.68 -2.61
C TYR A 65 -16.43 -12.40 -1.27
N ASN A 66 -16.81 -11.16 -0.98
CA ASN A 66 -17.57 -10.79 0.21
C ASN A 66 -18.95 -10.29 -0.19
N CYS A 67 -19.84 -11.22 -0.54
CA CYS A 67 -21.24 -10.92 -0.86
C CYS A 67 -22.15 -12.03 -0.31
N THR A 68 -23.38 -11.66 0.02
CA THR A 68 -24.39 -12.56 0.59
C THR A 68 -25.07 -13.44 -0.46
N ASP A 69 -25.05 -13.00 -1.71
CA ASP A 69 -25.91 -13.56 -2.76
C ASP A 69 -25.16 -14.50 -3.71
N ALA A 70 -23.85 -14.70 -3.51
CA ALA A 70 -23.04 -15.58 -4.34
C ALA A 70 -23.03 -17.02 -3.80
N SER A 71 -23.18 -17.98 -4.72
CA SER A 71 -22.93 -19.39 -4.44
C SER A 71 -21.46 -19.61 -4.00
N PRO A 72 -21.19 -20.62 -3.16
CA PRO A 72 -19.81 -20.95 -2.78
C PRO A 72 -18.93 -21.17 -4.01
N GLY A 73 -17.82 -20.42 -4.10
CA GLY A 73 -16.86 -20.51 -5.19
C GLY A 73 -17.16 -19.64 -6.42
N SER A 74 -18.29 -18.92 -6.46
CA SER A 74 -18.54 -17.91 -7.49
C SER A 74 -18.01 -16.52 -7.10
N VAL A 75 -17.78 -15.68 -8.12
CA VAL A 75 -17.38 -14.28 -7.93
C VAL A 75 -18.65 -13.43 -7.77
N CYS A 76 -18.60 -12.45 -6.87
CA CYS A 76 -19.70 -11.52 -6.62
C CYS A 76 -20.11 -10.73 -7.87
N SER A 77 -21.41 -10.39 -7.95
CA SER A 77 -21.93 -9.41 -8.91
C SER A 77 -21.24 -8.06 -8.72
N VAL A 78 -21.02 -7.34 -9.82
CA VAL A 78 -20.46 -5.97 -9.85
C VAL A 78 -21.25 -4.94 -9.03
N SER A 79 -22.47 -5.27 -8.62
CA SER A 79 -23.32 -4.44 -7.77
C SER A 79 -23.14 -4.67 -6.26
N SER A 80 -22.36 -5.66 -5.84
CA SER A 80 -22.17 -5.99 -4.42
C SER A 80 -20.90 -5.32 -3.88
N TRP A 81 -21.06 -4.29 -3.05
CA TRP A 81 -19.98 -3.52 -2.44
C TRP A 81 -20.00 -3.68 -0.92
N THR A 82 -19.62 -4.87 -0.43
CA THR A 82 -19.52 -5.11 1.02
C THR A 82 -18.06 -5.23 1.42
N PHE A 83 -17.61 -4.31 2.28
CA PHE A 83 -16.28 -4.39 2.90
C PHE A 83 -16.35 -4.95 4.32
N GLY A 84 -15.26 -5.53 4.79
CA GLY A 84 -15.09 -5.90 6.20
C GLY A 84 -14.49 -7.29 6.42
N ARG A 85 -14.55 -8.18 5.43
CA ARG A 85 -13.97 -9.52 5.55
C ARG A 85 -12.46 -9.47 5.31
N PHE A 86 -12.04 -8.92 4.17
CA PHE A 86 -10.63 -8.74 3.82
C PHE A 86 -10.16 -7.30 4.04
N TRP A 87 -10.97 -6.31 3.67
CA TRP A 87 -10.73 -4.90 3.94
C TRP A 87 -11.28 -4.52 5.31
N ASN A 88 -10.43 -4.59 6.34
CA ASN A 88 -10.77 -4.22 7.72
C ASN A 88 -9.62 -3.44 8.39
N SER A 89 -9.89 -2.88 9.58
CA SER A 89 -8.95 -2.05 10.34
C SER A 89 -7.64 -2.75 10.65
N THR A 90 -7.67 -4.03 11.02
CA THR A 90 -6.47 -4.83 11.30
C THR A 90 -5.57 -4.95 10.08
N GLN A 91 -6.13 -5.25 8.90
CA GLN A 91 -5.33 -5.38 7.69
C GLN A 91 -4.82 -4.02 7.18
N ARG A 92 -5.64 -2.97 7.31
CA ARG A 92 -5.22 -1.59 7.05
C ARG A 92 -4.03 -1.19 7.90
N GLN A 93 -4.11 -1.42 9.21
CA GLN A 93 -3.02 -1.16 10.13
C GLN A 93 -1.74 -1.88 9.72
N ARG A 94 -1.82 -3.17 9.35
CA ARG A 94 -0.65 -3.93 8.89
C ARG A 94 -0.01 -3.34 7.62
N ILE A 95 -0.84 -2.85 6.68
CA ILE A 95 -0.35 -2.18 5.47
C ILE A 95 0.29 -0.83 5.81
N ASP A 96 -0.33 -0.02 6.65
CA ASP A 96 0.19 1.29 7.06
C ASP A 96 1.51 1.15 7.85
N GLU A 97 1.60 0.16 8.74
CA GLU A 97 2.84 -0.16 9.46
C GLU A 97 3.93 -0.64 8.52
N GLN A 98 3.60 -1.46 7.53
CA GLN A 98 4.59 -1.86 6.52
C GLN A 98 5.05 -0.66 5.70
N PHE A 99 4.13 0.21 5.32
CA PHE A 99 4.45 1.44 4.59
C PHE A 99 5.45 2.30 5.37
N ASN A 100 5.26 2.46 6.68
CA ASN A 100 6.23 3.14 7.53
C ASN A 100 7.60 2.43 7.54
N ARG A 101 7.62 1.10 7.68
CA ARG A 101 8.87 0.31 7.60
C ARG A 101 9.61 0.53 6.28
N ASP A 102 8.89 0.61 5.17
CA ASP A 102 9.48 0.79 3.83
C ASP A 102 10.10 2.15 3.62
N MET A 103 9.46 3.18 4.17
CA MET A 103 10.01 4.52 4.17
C MET A 103 11.26 4.59 5.03
N LEU A 104 11.26 3.96 6.21
CA LEU A 104 12.43 3.92 7.10
C LEU A 104 13.59 3.13 6.49
N ASP A 105 13.33 2.01 5.81
CA ASP A 105 14.34 1.25 5.04
C ASP A 105 14.97 2.10 3.94
N ASN A 106 14.15 2.92 3.26
CA ASN A 106 14.65 3.90 2.30
C ASN A 106 15.54 4.95 3.00
N CYS A 107 15.12 5.47 4.15
CA CYS A 107 15.88 6.47 4.91
C CYS A 107 17.21 5.95 5.43
N ALA A 108 17.30 4.67 5.78
CA ALA A 108 18.52 4.04 6.30
C ALA A 108 19.70 4.10 5.34
N THR A 109 19.45 4.28 4.03
CA THR A 109 20.50 4.30 2.99
C THR A 109 21.06 5.69 2.74
N ARG A 110 20.65 6.70 3.52
CA ARG A 110 21.07 8.10 3.38
C ARG A 110 22.18 8.47 4.35
N LEU A 111 22.95 9.49 3.99
CA LEU A 111 23.87 10.17 4.91
C LEU A 111 23.13 10.64 6.16
N ARG A 112 23.81 10.63 7.31
CA ARG A 112 23.22 10.85 8.63
C ARG A 112 22.37 12.13 8.73
N SER A 113 22.81 13.24 8.13
CA SER A 113 22.07 14.51 8.12
C SER A 113 20.76 14.45 7.32
N PHE A 114 20.75 13.72 6.20
CA PHE A 114 19.56 13.50 5.38
C PHE A 114 18.64 12.43 5.96
N ARG A 115 19.21 11.46 6.68
CA ARG A 115 18.45 10.39 7.33
C ARG A 115 17.45 10.92 8.34
N VAL A 116 17.86 11.83 9.24
CA VAL A 116 16.94 12.42 10.24
C VAL A 116 15.77 13.14 9.56
N ARG A 117 16.03 13.92 8.51
CA ARG A 117 14.99 14.60 7.74
C ARG A 117 14.08 13.61 7.01
N CYS A 118 14.64 12.54 6.47
CA CYS A 118 13.88 11.48 5.82
C CYS A 118 12.95 10.76 6.80
N GLU A 119 13.44 10.39 7.99
CA GLU A 119 12.66 9.71 9.03
C GLU A 119 11.51 10.60 9.53
N ALA A 120 11.74 11.92 9.65
CA ALA A 120 10.67 12.88 9.96
C ALA A 120 9.57 12.87 8.89
N TRP A 121 9.94 12.88 7.60
CA TRP A 121 8.97 12.72 6.52
C TRP A 121 8.25 11.38 6.58
N ALA A 122 8.96 10.26 6.80
CA ALA A 122 8.35 8.94 6.93
C ALA A 122 7.23 8.92 7.99
N TYR A 123 7.49 9.53 9.15
CA TYR A 123 6.49 9.70 10.20
C TYR A 123 5.27 10.53 9.74
N THR A 124 5.50 11.66 9.05
CA THR A 124 4.41 12.49 8.51
C THR A 124 3.52 11.69 7.56
N TYR A 125 4.11 10.94 6.62
CA TYR A 125 3.35 10.11 5.68
C TYR A 125 2.53 9.04 6.40
N PHE A 126 3.13 8.32 7.34
CA PHE A 126 2.44 7.31 8.14
C PHE A 126 1.25 7.91 8.91
N LYS A 127 1.43 9.08 9.54
CA LYS A 127 0.36 9.76 10.26
C LYS A 127 -0.75 10.25 9.33
N SER A 128 -0.41 10.76 8.15
CA SER A 128 -1.39 11.21 7.16
C SER A 128 -2.26 10.07 6.65
N VAL A 129 -1.68 8.92 6.28
CA VAL A 129 -2.49 7.77 5.79
C VAL A 129 -3.40 7.20 6.87
N ARG A 130 -2.97 7.18 8.13
CA ARG A 130 -3.83 6.78 9.26
C ARG A 130 -4.99 7.74 9.51
N ALA A 131 -4.76 9.05 9.35
CA ALA A 131 -5.80 10.06 9.54
C ALA A 131 -6.86 10.02 8.42
N ILE A 132 -6.43 9.88 7.16
CA ILE A 132 -7.33 9.90 6.00
C ILE A 132 -7.98 8.54 5.77
N GLY A 133 -7.24 7.45 6.00
CA GLY A 133 -7.76 6.10 5.88
C GLY A 133 -8.85 5.82 6.91
N GLY A 134 -8.73 6.37 8.12
CA GLY A 134 -9.50 5.93 9.29
C GLY A 134 -8.81 4.77 10.01
N PRO A 135 -9.28 4.38 11.21
CA PRO A 135 -8.65 3.35 12.03
C PRO A 135 -8.51 1.98 11.32
#